data_AF-U3B3K6-F1
#
_entry.id   AF-U3B3K6-F1
#
_cell.length_a   1.000
_cell.length_b   1.000
_cell.length_c   1.000
_cell.angle_alpha   90.00
_cell.angle_beta   90.00
_cell.angle_gamma   90.00
#
_symmetry.space_group_name_H-M   'P 1'
#
loop_
_entity.id
_entity.type
_entity.pdbx_description
1 polymer ?
#
loop_
_entity_poly.entity_id
_entity_poly.type
_entity_poly.pdbx_seq_one_letter_code
_entity_poly.pdbx_strand_id
1 'polypeptide(L)'
;MFRFIQYRRMAKVIKILSPILLKGYGRRDYFSIGQIQASSQTLSQRQQKFALALFADPQDLAGLEDASLFHRLRKEISHDFFTDADDYTANDVLNVLGSGGWKGGSMNDDMSNRNGMNGRY
;
A
#
# COMPACT_ATOMS: atom_id res chain seq x y z
N MET A 1 4.77 9.92 -14.84
CA MET A 1 4.44 8.53 -15.25
C MET A 1 4.72 7.48 -14.16
N PHE A 2 5.72 7.65 -13.28
CA PHE A 2 6.07 6.70 -12.20
C PHE A 2 5.05 6.60 -11.03
N ARG A 3 4.35 7.69 -10.69
CA ARG A 3 3.39 7.72 -9.56
C ARG A 3 2.26 6.69 -9.72
N PHE A 4 1.72 6.53 -10.93
CA PHE A 4 0.64 5.56 -11.18
C PHE A 4 1.06 4.10 -10.93
N ILE A 5 2.32 3.74 -11.25
CA ILE A 5 2.85 2.40 -11.00
C ILE A 5 3.06 2.18 -9.49
N GLN A 6 3.57 3.19 -8.78
CA GLN A 6 3.73 3.15 -7.33
C GLN A 6 2.38 3.03 -6.63
N TYR A 7 1.40 3.83 -7.03
CA TYR A 7 0.02 3.76 -6.56
C TYR A 7 -0.57 2.36 -6.74
N ARG A 8 -0.49 1.77 -7.94
CA ARG A 8 -0.96 0.40 -8.20
C ARG A 8 -0.27 -0.64 -7.29
N ARG A 9 1.02 -0.47 -7.01
CA ARG A 9 1.76 -1.37 -6.11
C ARG A 9 1.29 -1.22 -4.65
N MET A 10 1.14 0.01 -4.16
CA MET A 10 0.62 0.29 -2.82
C MET A 10 -0.80 -0.26 -2.67
N ALA A 11 -1.67 -0.02 -3.65
CA ALA A 11 -3.02 -0.59 -3.69
C ALA A 11 -3.03 -2.12 -3.61
N LYS A 12 -2.10 -2.79 -4.31
CA LYS A 12 -1.94 -4.24 -4.23
C LYS A 12 -1.52 -4.68 -2.82
N VAL A 13 -0.61 -3.96 -2.18
CA VAL A 13 -0.19 -4.22 -0.79
C VAL A 13 -1.36 -4.07 0.16
N ILE A 14 -2.12 -2.98 0.08
CA ILE A 14 -3.33 -2.73 0.89
C ILE A 14 -4.32 -3.89 0.70
N LYS A 15 -4.61 -4.28 -0.55
CA LYS A 15 -5.55 -5.38 -0.86
C LYS A 15 -5.14 -6.72 -0.25
N ILE A 16 -3.84 -7.04 -0.23
CA ILE A 16 -3.33 -8.31 0.29
C ILE A 16 -3.26 -8.29 1.81
N LEU A 17 -2.69 -7.23 2.41
CA LEU A 17 -2.41 -7.18 3.84
C LEU A 17 -3.62 -6.83 4.70
N SER A 18 -4.51 -5.95 4.24
CA SER A 18 -5.67 -5.52 5.02
C SER A 18 -6.50 -6.68 5.59
N PRO A 19 -6.92 -7.69 4.80
CA PRO A 19 -7.69 -8.81 5.35
C PRO A 19 -6.86 -9.69 6.31
N ILE A 20 -5.55 -9.82 6.08
CA ILE A 20 -4.65 -10.61 6.94
C ILE A 20 -4.51 -9.93 8.30
N LEU A 21 -4.26 -8.62 8.30
CA LEU A 21 -4.11 -7.82 9.51
C LEU A 21 -5.43 -7.72 10.30
N LEU A 22 -6.54 -7.48 9.60
CA LEU A 22 -7.87 -7.44 10.22
C LEU A 22 -8.23 -8.77 10.90
N LYS A 23 -7.99 -9.91 10.21
CA LYS A 23 -8.30 -11.23 10.76
C LYS A 23 -7.33 -11.65 11.87
N GLY A 24 -6.05 -11.30 11.75
CA GLY A 24 -5.01 -11.72 12.69
C GLY A 24 -4.94 -10.87 13.97
N TYR A 25 -5.14 -9.56 13.85
CA TYR A 25 -4.84 -8.61 14.92
C TYR A 25 -5.98 -7.63 15.24
N GLY A 26 -7.04 -7.61 14.42
CA GLY A 26 -8.17 -6.70 14.55
C GLY A 26 -7.91 -5.30 13.96
N ARG A 27 -8.90 -4.41 14.11
CA ARG A 27 -8.76 -2.98 13.76
C ARG A 27 -7.90 -2.27 14.79
N ARG A 28 -6.94 -1.47 14.31
CA ARG A 28 -5.98 -0.72 15.13
C ARG A 28 -5.56 0.55 14.40
N ASP A 29 -5.22 1.58 15.16
CA ASP A 29 -4.70 2.83 14.60
C ASP A 29 -3.30 2.63 14.01
N TYR A 30 -2.50 1.73 14.59
CA TYR A 30 -1.19 1.32 14.08
C TYR A 30 -0.91 -0.15 14.38
N PHE A 31 -0.10 -0.79 13.54
CA PHE A 31 0.41 -2.14 13.75
C PHE A 31 1.92 -2.10 14.05
N SER A 32 2.38 -3.02 14.89
CA SER A 32 3.82 -3.11 15.17
C SER A 32 4.59 -3.58 13.92
N ILE A 33 5.86 -3.19 13.81
CA ILE A 33 6.77 -3.63 12.74
C ILE A 33 6.78 -5.16 12.61
N GLY A 34 6.83 -5.89 13.74
CA GLY A 34 6.86 -7.35 13.74
C GLY A 34 5.58 -8.00 13.18
N GLN A 35 4.41 -7.42 13.48
CA GLN A 35 3.12 -7.90 12.93
C GLN A 35 3.07 -7.70 11.40
N ILE A 36 3.57 -6.57 10.92
CA ILE A 36 3.62 -6.27 9.48
C ILE A 36 4.62 -7.19 8.79
N GLN A 37 5.81 -7.40 9.37
CA GLN A 37 6.81 -8.31 8.80
C GLN A 37 6.31 -9.76 8.75
N ALA A 38 5.66 -10.24 9.81
CA ALA A 38 5.08 -11.59 9.86
C ALA A 38 3.97 -11.78 8.80
N SER A 39 3.15 -10.75 8.58
CA SER A 39 2.07 -10.80 7.59
C SER A 39 2.50 -10.50 6.15
N SER A 40 3.70 -9.96 5.94
CA SER A 40 4.22 -9.54 4.62
C SER A 40 5.34 -10.44 4.08
N GLN A 41 5.55 -11.63 4.65
CA GLN A 41 6.60 -12.57 4.22
C GLN A 41 6.51 -12.96 2.74
N THR A 42 5.31 -12.99 2.17
CA THR A 42 5.07 -13.33 0.76
C THR A 42 5.25 -12.15 -0.20
N LEU A 43 5.48 -10.95 0.32
CA LEU A 43 5.68 -9.74 -0.46
C LEU A 43 7.17 -9.52 -0.79
N SER A 44 7.44 -8.85 -1.91
CA SER A 44 8.81 -8.43 -2.23
C SER A 44 9.34 -7.40 -1.21
N GLN A 45 10.65 -7.31 -1.04
CA GLN A 45 11.26 -6.33 -0.11
C GLN A 45 10.74 -4.90 -0.31
N ARG A 46 10.53 -4.47 -1.57
CA ARG A 46 9.97 -3.15 -1.87
C ARG A 46 8.53 -2.99 -1.41
N GLN A 47 7.72 -4.03 -1.53
CA GLN A 47 6.34 -4.06 -1.04
C GLN A 47 6.28 -4.13 0.49
N GLN A 48 7.24 -4.80 1.13
CA GLN A 48 7.38 -4.78 2.60
C GLN A 48 7.67 -3.37 3.11
N LYS A 49 8.53 -2.60 2.43
CA LYS A 49 8.74 -1.18 2.77
C LYS A 49 7.46 -0.35 2.64
N PHE A 50 6.66 -0.57 1.60
CA PHE A 50 5.34 0.09 1.49
C PHE A 50 4.38 -0.36 2.58
N ALA A 51 4.38 -1.65 2.95
CA ALA A 51 3.55 -2.17 4.02
C ALA A 51 3.88 -1.51 5.37
N LEU A 52 5.18 -1.35 5.68
CA LEU A 52 5.63 -0.63 6.86
C LEU A 52 5.17 0.83 6.83
N ALA A 53 5.37 1.53 5.72
CA ALA A 53 4.92 2.91 5.59
C ALA A 53 3.39 3.05 5.76
N LEU A 54 2.60 2.10 5.24
CA LEU A 54 1.14 2.13 5.26
C LEU A 54 0.53 1.79 6.63
N PHE A 55 1.09 0.84 7.36
CA PHE A 55 0.42 0.25 8.53
C PHE A 55 1.17 0.47 9.86
N ALA A 56 2.47 0.82 9.82
CA ALA A 56 3.25 0.97 11.04
C ALA A 56 3.07 2.35 11.69
N ASP A 57 3.39 2.42 12.98
CA ASP A 57 3.47 3.67 13.72
C ASP A 57 4.65 4.52 13.20
N PRO A 58 4.44 5.81 12.85
CA PRO A 58 5.52 6.70 12.45
C PRO A 58 6.65 6.82 13.50
N GLN A 59 6.36 6.67 14.79
CA GLN A 59 7.38 6.71 15.85
C GLN A 59 8.30 5.49 15.80
N ASP A 60 7.73 4.30 15.56
CA ASP A 60 8.51 3.07 15.41
C ASP A 60 9.39 3.12 14.15
N LEU A 61 8.91 3.77 13.08
CA LEU A 61 9.66 3.94 11.84
C LEU A 61 10.83 4.93 11.98
N ALA A 62 10.74 5.90 12.89
CA ALA A 62 11.79 6.89 13.13
C ALA A 62 13.08 6.26 13.73
N GLY A 63 12.96 5.09 14.36
CA GLY A 63 14.09 4.34 14.90
C GLY A 63 14.84 3.48 13.87
N LEU A 64 14.36 3.39 12.62
CA LEU A 64 15.01 2.61 11.57
C LEU A 64 16.08 3.42 10.82
N GLU A 65 17.10 2.75 10.29
CA GLU A 65 18.15 3.38 9.46
C GLU A 65 17.57 4.14 8.25
N ASP A 66 16.44 3.66 7.71
CA ASP A 66 15.72 4.23 6.58
C ASP A 66 14.66 5.29 6.99
N ALA A 67 14.71 5.87 8.19
CA ALA A 67 13.68 6.76 8.73
C ALA A 67 13.28 7.91 7.77
N SER A 68 14.26 8.55 7.12
CA SER A 68 14.01 9.65 6.17
C SER A 68 13.22 9.20 4.92
N LEU A 69 13.43 7.95 4.48
CA LEU A 69 12.70 7.35 3.37
C LEU A 69 11.26 7.07 3.78
N PHE A 70 11.05 6.49 4.96
CA PHE A 70 9.70 6.22 5.47
C PHE A 70 8.89 7.50 5.65
N HIS A 71 9.49 8.57 6.16
CA HIS A 71 8.83 9.87 6.28
C HIS A 71 8.38 10.41 4.92
N ARG A 72 9.25 10.35 3.91
CA ARG A 72 8.91 10.75 2.54
C ARG A 72 7.78 9.89 1.97
N LEU A 73 7.86 8.57 2.14
CA LEU A 73 6.84 7.64 1.64
C LEU A 73 5.48 7.89 2.30
N ARG A 74 5.44 8.14 3.62
CA ARG A 74 4.19 8.47 4.31
C ARG A 74 3.58 9.75 3.76
N LYS A 75 4.38 10.81 3.54
CA LYS A 75 3.87 12.04 2.91
C LYS A 75 3.33 11.81 1.50
N GLU A 76 4.04 11.02 0.69
CA GLU A 76 3.58 10.64 -0.66
C GLU A 76 2.26 9.88 -0.61
N ILE A 77 2.14 8.88 0.30
CA ILE A 77 0.92 8.11 0.49
C ILE A 77 -0.23 9.01 0.96
N SER A 78 0.03 9.91 1.91
CA SER A 78 -0.98 10.84 2.41
C SER A 78 -1.54 11.67 1.27
N HIS A 79 -0.67 12.32 0.50
CA HIS A 79 -1.09 13.12 -0.65
C HIS A 79 -1.81 12.30 -1.73
N ASP A 80 -1.39 11.06 -1.97
CA ASP A 80 -1.95 10.23 -3.05
C ASP A 80 -3.28 9.54 -2.67
N PHE A 81 -3.51 9.23 -1.39
CA PHE A 81 -4.69 8.49 -0.92
C PHE A 81 -5.65 9.31 -0.04
N PHE A 82 -5.16 10.35 0.63
CA PHE A 82 -5.88 11.14 1.63
C PHE A 82 -5.68 12.63 1.33
N THR A 83 -6.47 13.15 0.38
CA THR A 83 -6.31 14.45 -0.30
C THR A 83 -6.11 15.68 0.61
N ASP A 84 -6.43 15.61 1.89
CA ASP A 84 -6.42 16.74 2.84
C ASP A 84 -5.76 16.43 4.20
N ALA A 85 -5.04 15.32 4.33
CA ALA A 85 -4.44 14.91 5.61
C ALA A 85 -2.91 15.01 5.61
N ASP A 86 -2.33 15.63 6.65
CA ASP A 86 -0.87 15.65 6.88
C ASP A 86 -0.34 14.31 7.41
N ASP A 87 -1.22 13.50 8.00
CA ASP A 87 -0.93 12.15 8.50
C ASP A 87 -2.16 11.24 8.37
N TYR A 88 -1.93 9.94 8.39
CA TYR A 88 -2.99 8.93 8.30
C TYR A 88 -2.73 7.78 9.28
N THR A 89 -3.80 7.14 9.70
CA THR A 89 -3.76 5.94 10.54
C THR A 89 -3.86 4.67 9.69
N ALA A 90 -3.44 3.53 10.26
CA ALA A 90 -3.69 2.23 9.65
C ALA A 90 -5.19 1.96 9.48
N ASN A 91 -6.03 2.48 10.39
CA ASN A 91 -7.49 2.40 10.25
C ASN A 91 -8.00 3.14 9.01
N ASP A 92 -7.46 4.31 8.68
CA ASP A 92 -7.78 5.03 7.45
C ASP A 92 -7.42 4.18 6.22
N VAL A 93 -6.23 3.57 6.23
CA VAL A 93 -5.76 2.66 5.17
C VAL A 93 -6.68 1.44 5.01
N LEU A 94 -7.14 0.85 6.11
CA LEU A 94 -8.09 -0.27 6.09
C LEU A 94 -9.45 0.14 5.52
N ASN A 95 -9.86 1.39 5.74
CA ASN A 95 -11.13 1.93 5.22
C ASN A 95 -11.05 2.32 3.73
N VAL A 96 -9.85 2.50 3.16
CA VAL A 96 -9.68 2.76 1.72
C VAL A 96 -10.34 1.65 0.89
N LEU A 97 -10.27 0.39 1.31
CA LEU A 97 -10.92 -0.75 0.62
C LEU A 97 -12.42 -0.87 0.88
N GLY A 98 -12.89 -0.37 2.03
CA GLY A 98 -14.29 -0.53 2.48
C GLY A 98 -15.24 0.57 2.00
N SER A 99 -14.71 1.75 1.68
CA SER A 99 -15.52 2.80 1.07
C SER A 99 -15.84 2.40 -0.38
N GLY A 100 -17.13 2.17 -0.67
CA GLY A 100 -17.64 1.88 -2.03
C GLY A 100 -17.34 2.94 -3.10
N GLY A 101 -16.52 3.95 -2.77
CA GLY A 101 -15.96 4.94 -3.68
C GLY A 101 -14.67 4.51 -4.37
N TRP A 102 -14.00 3.41 -3.96
CA TRP A 102 -12.88 2.86 -4.76
C TRP A 102 -13.41 2.14 -6.00
N LYS A 103 -13.88 2.94 -6.97
CA LYS A 103 -13.99 2.55 -8.37
C LYS A 103 -12.56 2.49 -8.87
N GLY A 104 -11.91 1.32 -8.76
CA GLY A 104 -10.56 1.08 -9.22
C GLY A 104 -10.30 1.90 -10.47
N GLY A 105 -9.47 2.95 -10.35
CA GLY A 105 -9.22 3.87 -11.45
C GLY A 105 -8.94 3.02 -12.69
N SER A 106 -9.68 3.30 -13.77
CA SER A 106 -9.81 2.45 -14.97
C SER A 106 -8.62 1.52 -15.13
N MET A 107 -8.88 0.21 -15.09
CA MET A 107 -7.94 -0.78 -15.57
C MET A 107 -7.76 -0.54 -17.07
N ASN A 108 -6.91 0.42 -17.44
CA ASN A 108 -6.33 0.51 -18.78
C ASN A 108 -5.28 -0.60 -18.87
N ASP A 109 -5.73 -1.86 -18.80
CA ASP A 109 -4.97 -3.03 -19.23
C ASP A 109 -4.99 -3.16 -20.77
N ASP A 110 -5.17 -2.03 -21.46
CA ASP A 110 -5.07 -1.93 -22.91
C ASP A 110 -3.62 -2.10 -23.42
N MET A 111 -2.64 -2.19 -22.50
CA MET A 111 -1.27 -2.59 -22.84
C MET A 111 -1.03 -4.10 -22.76
N SER A 112 -1.98 -4.90 -22.25
CA SER A 112 -1.83 -6.36 -22.17
C SER A 112 -2.35 -7.10 -23.41
N ASN A 113 -3.06 -6.42 -24.31
CA ASN A 113 -3.66 -7.05 -25.49
C ASN A 113 -2.99 -6.70 -26.84
N ARG A 114 -1.99 -5.81 -26.86
CA ARG A 114 -1.40 -5.31 -28.13
C ARG A 114 -0.24 -6.15 -28.69
N ASN A 115 0.38 -7.01 -27.88
CA ASN A 115 1.58 -7.75 -28.30
C ASN A 115 1.35 -9.26 -28.51
N GLY A 116 0.10 -9.75 -28.46
CA GLY A 116 -0.23 -11.19 -28.52
C GLY A 116 -0.94 -11.67 -29.78
N MET A 117 -1.16 -10.81 -30.79
CA MET A 117 -1.88 -11.17 -32.02
C MET A 117 -1.02 -11.03 -33.27
N ASN A 118 0.17 -11.63 -33.28
CA ASN A 118 0.87 -11.97 -34.52
C ASN A 118 1.22 -13.46 -34.49
N GLY A 119 0.18 -14.27 -34.68
CA GLY A 119 0.28 -15.71 -34.82
C GLY A 119 -0.90 -16.20 -35.63
N ARG A 120 -0.95 -15.85 -36.91
CA ARG A 120 -1.88 -16.42 -37.88
C ARG A 120 -1.21 -16.61 -39.24
N TYR A 121 -1.16 -17.90 -39.61
CA TYR A 121 -0.86 -18.53 -40.90
C TYR A 121 0.58 -18.46 -41.42
#